data_AF-A0A8J7X4R6-F1
#
_entry.id   AF-A0A8J7X4R6-F1
#
_cell.length_a   1.000
_cell.length_b   1.000
_cell.length_c   1.000
_cell.angle_alpha   90.00
_cell.angle_beta   90.00
_cell.angle_gamma   90.00
#
_symmetry.space_group_name_H-M   'P 1'
#
loop_
_entity.id
_entity.type
_entity.pdbx_description
1 polymer ?
#
loop_
_entity_poly.entity_id
_entity_poly.type
_entity_poly.pdbx_seq_one_letter_code
_entity_poly.pdbx_strand_id
1 'polypeptide(L)'
;MVEGAQKPTNKEAELQKKEEELQKKEVDLRRKEDKLREEKEDIEMFFEEEMDLEKRRAELMKMERDLERQKYSLESMKPEKESADLELKEKENSLKKKEVKVNKEREGMEKLKSEIEAREAQLKAREDEVKKKEEEIAKDKTAVREVEKERKKIEGVKKSIEGKEGSLRVKETKLEKEKVNLEKKREELRAKEEEIDSEEKRLGEIEDELRKEVGRLEGLLVEGDTEKKAPEDANEPEKGQPEEVPEEQPPEEEPAEEALPEENAAEPVEEAPPEPVEESPEEQPEEALPEEAEELPEEVPPEPMDEEQPPEEVEEAPAEPVEEEVPPEPVEEALPEEVPAEELPPEPVKEELPPEPVKEKKEQSDDEIAEKLKEEVAGKKAKTLMEGEDRTADDLFELIRSKRTMKMRKAAELLNVTEEEINEWADELRNRGMIEVHPRFLGGIDLTLTKDTLKRVRKSEEEEKIKKVRDELDRLRKEEKSRQGNAEE
;
A
#
# COMPACT_ATOMS: atom_id res chain seq x y z
N MET A 1 156.62 75.69 29.69
CA MET A 1 155.25 75.41 29.19
C MET A 1 154.56 74.64 30.32
N VAL A 2 154.23 75.25 31.46
CA VAL A 2 153.02 76.06 31.76
C VAL A 2 151.73 75.42 31.24
N GLU A 3 151.41 74.23 31.75
CA GLU A 3 150.03 73.74 31.85
C GLU A 3 149.67 73.69 33.34
N GLY A 4 148.91 74.68 33.77
CA GLY A 4 148.43 74.79 35.14
C GLY A 4 147.36 73.73 35.39
N ALA A 5 147.73 72.68 36.12
CA ALA A 5 146.77 71.80 36.79
C ALA A 5 146.03 72.61 37.86
N GLN A 6 144.92 73.23 37.46
CA GLN A 6 143.89 73.74 38.37
C GLN A 6 143.38 72.54 39.16
N LYS A 7 143.86 72.41 40.40
CA LYS A 7 143.22 71.56 41.40
C LYS A 7 141.74 71.96 41.43
N PRO A 8 140.79 71.02 41.27
CA PRO A 8 139.38 71.32 41.44
C PRO A 8 139.22 71.95 42.81
N THR A 9 138.86 73.23 42.82
CA THR A 9 138.46 73.90 44.05
C THR A 9 137.28 73.12 44.61
N ASN A 10 137.12 73.09 45.94
CA ASN A 10 136.08 72.35 46.66
C ASN A 10 134.66 72.43 46.02
N LYS A 11 134.39 73.49 45.24
CA LYS A 11 133.17 73.72 44.47
C LYS A 11 132.94 72.75 43.30
N GLU A 12 133.98 72.25 42.63
CA GLU A 12 133.83 71.40 41.43
C GLU A 12 133.47 69.96 41.79
N ALA A 13 134.07 69.42 42.85
CA ALA A 13 133.65 68.14 43.44
C ALA A 13 132.22 68.22 44.02
N GLU A 14 131.82 69.37 44.55
CA GLU A 14 130.45 69.61 45.04
C GLU A 14 129.43 69.68 43.89
N LEU A 15 129.84 70.21 42.72
CA LEU A 15 129.03 70.21 41.50
C LEU A 15 128.88 68.81 40.91
N GLN A 16 129.96 68.02 40.83
CA GLN A 16 129.88 66.62 40.39
C GLN A 16 128.97 65.79 41.30
N LYS A 17 129.07 65.95 42.62
CA LYS A 17 128.19 65.25 43.56
C LYS A 17 126.72 65.65 43.38
N LYS A 18 126.44 66.92 43.07
CA LYS A 18 125.09 67.39 42.74
C LYS A 18 124.61 66.84 41.40
N GLU A 19 125.48 66.72 40.41
CA GLU A 19 125.17 66.13 39.11
C GLU A 19 124.83 64.63 39.24
N GLU A 20 125.63 63.86 39.99
CA GLU A 20 125.34 62.46 40.30
C GLU A 20 124.01 62.32 41.09
N GLU A 21 123.75 63.21 42.04
CA GLU A 21 122.48 63.22 42.78
C GLU A 21 121.29 63.55 41.87
N LEU A 22 121.46 64.48 40.93
CA LEU A 22 120.46 64.82 39.92
C LEU A 22 120.21 63.67 38.95
N GLN A 23 121.26 62.99 38.46
CA GLN A 23 121.14 61.81 37.59
C GLN A 23 120.41 60.67 38.32
N LYS A 24 120.71 60.43 39.60
CA LYS A 24 120.00 59.44 40.41
C LYS A 24 118.52 59.81 40.57
N LYS A 25 118.21 61.08 40.83
CA LYS A 25 116.84 61.59 40.88
C LYS A 25 116.12 61.44 39.54
N GLU A 26 116.80 61.67 38.41
CA GLU A 26 116.23 61.49 37.08
C GLU A 26 115.87 60.02 36.83
N VAL A 27 116.77 59.08 37.16
CA VAL A 27 116.49 57.63 37.04
C VAL A 27 115.34 57.20 37.94
N ASP A 28 115.30 57.68 39.18
CA ASP A 28 114.20 57.39 40.11
C ASP A 28 112.87 58.00 39.65
N LEU A 29 112.90 59.19 39.03
CA LEU A 29 111.72 59.80 38.41
C LEU A 29 111.23 59.01 37.20
N ARG A 30 112.13 58.58 36.30
CA ARG A 30 111.75 57.71 35.16
C ARG A 30 111.12 56.40 35.64
N ARG A 31 111.70 55.75 36.64
CA ARG A 31 111.12 54.54 37.25
C ARG A 31 109.73 54.79 37.85
N LYS A 32 109.49 55.98 38.42
CA LYS A 32 108.16 56.35 38.92
C LYS A 32 107.20 56.63 37.78
N GLU A 33 107.66 57.25 36.71
CA GLU A 33 106.87 57.52 35.51
C GLU A 33 106.46 56.22 34.81
N ASP A 34 107.38 55.26 34.67
CA ASP A 34 107.11 53.93 34.12
C ASP A 34 106.09 53.17 34.98
N LYS A 35 106.24 53.20 36.32
CA LYS A 35 105.25 52.62 37.25
C LYS A 35 103.88 53.28 37.15
N LEU A 36 103.84 54.62 37.05
CA LEU A 36 102.59 55.35 36.89
C LEU A 36 101.95 55.06 35.53
N ARG A 37 102.75 54.77 34.50
CA ARG A 37 102.23 54.34 33.19
C ARG A 37 101.63 52.93 33.27
N GLU A 38 102.32 51.99 33.90
CA GLU A 38 101.80 50.63 34.16
C GLU A 38 100.50 50.69 34.98
N GLU A 39 100.49 51.45 36.09
CA GLU A 39 99.29 51.65 36.92
C GLU A 39 98.14 52.29 36.12
N LYS A 40 98.45 53.20 35.20
CA LYS A 40 97.43 53.81 34.33
C LYS A 40 96.85 52.79 33.34
N GLU A 41 97.70 51.96 32.74
CA GLU A 41 97.26 50.89 31.82
C GLU A 41 96.40 49.85 32.55
N ASP A 42 96.77 49.46 33.76
CA ASP A 42 95.96 48.57 34.62
C ASP A 42 94.59 49.17 34.96
N ILE A 43 94.55 50.47 35.29
CA ILE A 43 93.29 51.19 35.54
C ILE A 43 92.43 51.24 34.27
N GLU A 44 93.03 51.44 33.10
CA GLU A 44 92.31 51.48 31.82
C GLU A 44 91.72 50.10 31.47
N MET A 45 92.48 49.02 31.65
CA MET A 45 91.97 47.64 31.50
C MET A 45 90.82 47.35 32.48
N PHE A 46 90.91 47.83 33.72
CA PHE A 46 89.84 47.66 34.71
C PHE A 46 88.53 48.34 34.27
N PHE A 47 88.61 49.54 33.69
CA PHE A 47 87.42 50.24 33.15
C PHE A 47 86.83 49.53 31.93
N GLU A 48 87.65 48.93 31.06
CA GLU A 48 87.17 48.11 29.94
C GLU A 48 86.42 46.86 30.44
N GLU A 49 86.96 46.18 31.45
CA GLU A 49 86.32 45.01 32.06
C GLU A 49 85.00 45.38 32.75
N GLU A 50 84.95 46.50 33.47
CA GLU A 50 83.73 47.01 34.11
C GLU A 50 82.63 47.31 33.06
N MET A 51 83.00 47.95 31.95
CA MET A 51 82.07 48.23 30.85
C MET A 51 81.55 46.93 30.21
N ASP A 52 82.39 45.92 30.00
CA ASP A 52 81.96 44.65 29.44
C ASP A 52 81.09 43.83 30.41
N LEU A 53 81.37 43.90 31.71
CA LEU A 53 80.49 43.36 32.74
C LEU A 53 79.12 44.05 32.76
N GLU A 54 79.09 45.38 32.57
CA GLU A 54 77.84 46.13 32.48
C GLU A 54 77.01 45.72 31.26
N LYS A 55 77.65 45.52 30.08
CA LYS A 55 76.98 44.98 28.88
C LYS A 55 76.39 43.60 29.15
N ARG A 56 77.17 42.67 29.73
CA ARG A 56 76.68 41.32 30.07
C ARG A 56 75.52 41.38 31.07
N ARG A 57 75.57 42.28 32.04
CA ARG A 57 74.47 42.49 32.99
C ARG A 57 73.21 42.98 32.29
N ALA A 58 73.33 43.89 31.33
CA ALA A 58 72.22 44.36 30.53
C ALA A 58 71.61 43.23 29.66
N GLU A 59 72.43 42.36 29.08
CA GLU A 59 71.98 41.18 28.34
C GLU A 59 71.24 40.17 29.22
N LEU A 60 71.77 39.87 30.41
CA LEU A 60 71.10 39.00 31.38
C LEU A 60 69.73 39.56 31.81
N MET A 61 69.66 40.87 32.09
CA MET A 61 68.40 41.56 32.40
C MET A 61 67.40 41.53 31.24
N LYS A 62 67.88 41.39 30.00
CA LYS A 62 67.02 41.21 28.82
C LYS A 62 66.50 39.78 28.75
N MET A 63 67.38 38.78 28.90
CA MET A 63 66.99 37.36 28.93
C MET A 63 66.00 37.06 30.04
N GLU A 64 66.21 37.59 31.25
CA GLU A 64 65.29 37.41 32.38
C GLU A 64 63.88 37.93 32.05
N ARG A 65 63.78 39.12 31.44
CA ARG A 65 62.50 39.68 30.99
C ARG A 65 61.85 38.82 29.90
N ASP A 66 62.60 38.26 28.97
CA ASP A 66 62.07 37.40 27.93
C ASP A 66 61.55 36.07 28.50
N LEU A 67 62.26 35.51 29.48
CA LEU A 67 61.88 34.28 30.20
C LEU A 67 60.61 34.51 31.03
N GLU A 68 60.49 35.66 31.71
CA GLU A 68 59.27 36.05 32.43
C GLU A 68 58.06 36.19 31.49
N ARG A 69 58.26 36.79 30.30
CA ARG A 69 57.21 36.87 29.26
C ARG A 69 56.78 35.48 28.77
N GLN A 70 57.72 34.59 28.51
CA GLN A 70 57.41 33.22 28.09
C GLN A 70 56.66 32.45 29.18
N LYS A 71 57.09 32.59 30.44
CA LYS A 71 56.41 31.97 31.59
C LYS A 71 54.97 32.49 31.72
N TYR A 72 54.76 33.79 31.59
CA TYR A 72 53.42 34.37 31.60
C TYR A 72 52.56 33.84 30.44
N SER A 73 53.12 33.77 29.22
CA SER A 73 52.43 33.20 28.05
C SER A 73 52.01 31.74 28.30
N LEU A 74 52.92 30.91 28.81
CA LEU A 74 52.62 29.51 29.13
C LEU A 74 51.56 29.38 30.22
N GLU A 75 51.62 30.21 31.26
CA GLU A 75 50.61 30.22 32.32
C GLU A 75 49.23 30.64 31.78
N SER A 76 49.20 31.60 30.86
CA SER A 76 47.96 32.06 30.23
C SER A 76 47.31 31.03 29.28
N MET A 77 48.09 30.09 28.74
CA MET A 77 47.56 29.01 27.87
C MET A 77 47.04 27.79 28.65
N LYS A 78 47.40 27.63 29.94
CA LYS A 78 46.87 26.55 30.78
C LYS A 78 45.34 26.51 30.86
N PRO A 79 44.63 27.64 31.17
CA PRO A 79 43.17 27.61 31.23
C PRO A 79 42.53 27.28 29.88
N GLU A 80 43.14 27.70 28.77
CA GLU A 80 42.67 27.36 27.42
C GLU A 80 42.73 25.85 27.17
N LYS A 81 43.84 25.20 27.54
CA LYS A 81 43.98 23.75 27.47
C LYS A 81 42.97 23.02 28.37
N GLU A 82 42.78 23.48 29.60
CA GLU A 82 41.80 22.90 30.53
C GLU A 82 40.37 23.04 29.99
N SER A 83 40.05 24.17 29.35
CA SER A 83 38.77 24.39 28.67
C SER A 83 38.57 23.41 27.50
N ALA A 84 39.59 23.25 26.65
CA ALA A 84 39.54 22.31 25.53
C ALA A 84 39.33 20.85 25.99
N ASP A 85 40.01 20.43 27.08
CA ASP A 85 39.84 19.09 27.66
C ASP A 85 38.41 18.86 28.21
N LEU A 86 37.78 19.89 28.77
CA LEU A 86 36.39 19.83 29.23
C LEU A 86 35.42 19.73 28.04
N GLU A 87 35.61 20.53 27.00
CA GLU A 87 34.79 20.45 25.78
C GLU A 87 34.89 19.08 25.10
N LEU A 88 36.09 18.50 25.04
CA LEU A 88 36.29 17.15 24.50
C LEU A 88 35.53 16.10 25.31
N LYS A 89 35.56 16.18 26.63
CA LYS A 89 34.78 15.28 27.51
C LYS A 89 33.27 15.45 27.31
N GLU A 90 32.79 16.67 27.11
CA GLU A 90 31.37 16.90 26.82
C GLU A 90 30.96 16.32 25.46
N LYS A 91 31.79 16.51 24.42
CA LYS A 91 31.58 15.91 23.09
C LYS A 91 31.58 14.38 23.17
N GLU A 92 32.52 13.78 23.91
CA GLU A 92 32.59 12.33 24.12
C GLU A 92 31.31 11.79 24.79
N ASN A 93 30.83 12.45 25.84
CA ASN A 93 29.59 12.08 26.52
C ASN A 93 28.36 12.24 25.60
N SER A 94 28.33 13.27 24.76
CA SER A 94 27.29 13.47 23.75
C SER A 94 27.29 12.35 22.70
N LEU A 95 28.48 11.94 22.24
CA LEU A 95 28.63 10.83 21.29
C LEU A 95 28.19 9.50 21.90
N LYS A 96 28.58 9.19 23.15
CA LYS A 96 28.11 7.99 23.86
C LYS A 96 26.59 7.93 23.98
N LYS A 97 25.94 9.06 24.25
CA LYS A 97 24.46 9.14 24.27
C LYS A 97 23.84 8.85 22.89
N LYS A 98 24.43 9.40 21.82
CA LYS A 98 23.98 9.13 20.44
C LYS A 98 24.17 7.67 20.06
N GLU A 99 25.30 7.06 20.43
CA GLU A 99 25.59 5.64 20.19
C GLU A 99 24.54 4.72 20.84
N VAL A 100 24.20 4.97 22.10
CA VAL A 100 23.14 4.21 22.81
C VAL A 100 21.79 4.36 22.10
N LYS A 101 21.46 5.56 21.60
CA LYS A 101 20.22 5.79 20.85
C LYS A 101 20.20 5.00 19.54
N VAL A 102 21.30 5.04 18.77
CA VAL A 102 21.44 4.31 17.50
C VAL A 102 21.35 2.80 17.71
N ASN A 103 21.98 2.27 18.77
CA ASN A 103 21.88 0.84 19.10
C ASN A 103 20.44 0.42 19.43
N LYS A 104 19.70 1.24 20.17
CA LYS A 104 18.28 0.98 20.48
C LYS A 104 17.40 1.02 19.21
N GLU A 105 17.67 1.94 18.29
CA GLU A 105 16.98 2.01 17.00
C GLU A 105 17.29 0.77 16.14
N ARG A 106 18.55 0.31 16.14
CA ARG A 106 18.97 -0.92 15.44
C ARG A 106 18.25 -2.17 15.96
N GLU A 107 18.17 -2.33 17.28
CA GLU A 107 17.41 -3.43 17.90
C GLU A 107 15.91 -3.37 17.55
N GLY A 108 15.35 -2.16 17.47
CA GLY A 108 13.97 -1.95 17.02
C GLY A 108 13.74 -2.38 15.58
N MET A 109 14.67 -2.00 14.68
CA MET A 109 14.63 -2.39 13.27
C MET A 109 14.77 -3.90 13.08
N GLU A 110 15.62 -4.56 13.87
CA GLU A 110 15.79 -6.01 13.83
C GLU A 110 14.51 -6.75 14.23
N LYS A 111 13.82 -6.29 15.29
CA LYS A 111 12.50 -6.82 15.68
C LYS A 111 11.45 -6.65 14.60
N LEU A 112 11.39 -5.47 13.97
CA LEU A 112 10.46 -5.22 12.86
C LEU A 112 10.75 -6.13 11.67
N LYS A 113 12.02 -6.36 11.35
CA LYS A 113 12.42 -7.29 10.28
C LYS A 113 11.91 -8.70 10.56
N SER A 114 12.11 -9.23 11.77
CA SER A 114 11.59 -10.55 12.15
C SER A 114 10.05 -10.62 12.14
N GLU A 115 9.35 -9.53 12.50
CA GLU A 115 7.88 -9.49 12.41
C GLU A 115 7.39 -9.50 10.96
N ILE A 116 8.08 -8.79 10.06
CA ILE A 116 7.77 -8.79 8.62
C ILE A 116 7.95 -10.19 8.04
N GLU A 117 9.09 -10.85 8.29
CA GLU A 117 9.36 -12.22 7.85
C GLU A 117 8.28 -13.21 8.34
N ALA A 118 7.83 -13.06 9.60
CA ALA A 118 6.75 -13.88 10.15
C ALA A 118 5.40 -13.63 9.45
N ARG A 119 5.07 -12.37 9.11
CA ARG A 119 3.84 -12.03 8.38
C ARG A 119 3.87 -12.53 6.94
N GLU A 120 5.01 -12.46 6.26
CA GLU A 120 5.19 -13.00 4.91
C GLU A 120 4.95 -14.51 4.88
N ALA A 121 5.51 -15.25 5.86
CA ALA A 121 5.26 -16.68 6.00
C ALA A 121 3.77 -17.01 6.23
N GLN A 122 3.06 -16.21 7.03
CA GLN A 122 1.61 -16.36 7.25
C GLN A 122 0.79 -16.05 6.00
N LEU A 123 1.16 -15.02 5.22
CA LEU A 123 0.48 -14.68 3.97
C LEU A 123 0.63 -15.80 2.95
N LYS A 124 1.84 -16.36 2.80
CA LYS A 124 2.08 -17.51 1.92
C LYS A 124 1.24 -18.72 2.30
N ALA A 125 1.14 -19.04 3.59
CA ALA A 125 0.29 -20.13 4.07
C ALA A 125 -1.20 -19.91 3.77
N ARG A 126 -1.69 -18.65 3.88
CA ARG A 126 -3.07 -18.30 3.52
C ARG A 126 -3.32 -18.38 2.02
N GLU A 127 -2.35 -17.98 1.20
CA GLU A 127 -2.43 -18.10 -0.26
C GLU A 127 -2.60 -19.57 -0.69
N ASP A 128 -1.80 -20.46 -0.10
CA ASP A 128 -1.91 -21.91 -0.35
C ASP A 128 -3.26 -22.48 0.10
N GLU A 129 -3.84 -21.99 1.20
CA GLU A 129 -5.17 -22.38 1.64
C GLU A 129 -6.27 -21.89 0.69
N VAL A 130 -6.16 -20.67 0.17
CA VAL A 130 -7.08 -20.12 -0.82
C VAL A 130 -7.04 -20.94 -2.11
N LYS A 131 -5.84 -21.27 -2.62
CA LYS A 131 -5.68 -22.13 -3.81
C LYS A 131 -6.38 -23.48 -3.64
N LYS A 132 -6.22 -24.12 -2.48
CA LYS A 132 -6.94 -25.39 -2.17
C LYS A 132 -8.46 -25.23 -2.19
N LYS A 133 -8.98 -24.15 -1.61
CA LYS A 133 -10.43 -23.86 -1.61
C LYS A 133 -10.95 -23.57 -3.02
N GLU A 134 -10.16 -22.90 -3.86
CA GLU A 134 -10.51 -22.66 -5.27
C GLU A 134 -10.60 -23.98 -6.06
N GLU A 135 -9.68 -24.92 -5.84
CA GLU A 135 -9.75 -26.26 -6.43
C GLU A 135 -10.98 -27.06 -5.95
N GLU A 136 -11.34 -26.97 -4.67
CA GLU A 136 -12.56 -27.58 -4.13
C GLU A 136 -13.82 -26.97 -4.76
N ILE A 137 -13.91 -25.65 -4.84
CA ILE A 137 -15.02 -24.95 -5.50
C ILE A 137 -15.13 -25.34 -6.97
N ALA A 138 -14.00 -25.53 -7.66
CA ALA A 138 -14.00 -25.99 -9.04
C ALA A 138 -14.60 -27.40 -9.19
N LYS A 139 -14.26 -28.33 -8.28
CA LYS A 139 -14.85 -29.68 -8.22
C LYS A 139 -16.35 -29.61 -7.96
N ASP A 140 -16.78 -28.85 -6.95
CA ASP A 140 -18.20 -28.69 -6.63
C ASP A 140 -18.99 -28.11 -7.80
N LYS A 141 -18.42 -27.12 -8.51
CA LYS A 141 -19.04 -26.54 -9.72
C LYS A 141 -19.23 -27.58 -10.83
N THR A 142 -18.30 -28.52 -10.99
CA THR A 142 -18.48 -29.61 -11.95
C THR A 142 -19.57 -30.59 -11.51
N ALA A 143 -19.61 -30.97 -10.24
CA ALA A 143 -20.66 -31.83 -9.70
C ALA A 143 -22.06 -31.22 -9.85
N VAL A 144 -22.22 -29.92 -9.56
CA VAL A 144 -23.50 -29.20 -9.76
C VAL A 144 -23.96 -29.27 -11.22
N ARG A 145 -23.06 -29.11 -12.19
CA ARG A 145 -23.39 -29.22 -13.62
C ARG A 145 -23.87 -30.62 -14.00
N GLU A 146 -23.34 -31.67 -13.39
CA GLU A 146 -23.81 -33.04 -13.62
C GLU A 146 -25.22 -33.25 -13.06
N VAL A 147 -25.48 -32.81 -11.83
CA VAL A 147 -26.81 -32.84 -11.22
C VAL A 147 -27.83 -32.06 -12.06
N GLU A 148 -27.46 -30.91 -12.62
CA GLU A 148 -28.33 -30.15 -13.52
C GLU A 148 -28.68 -30.91 -14.81
N LYS A 149 -27.72 -31.66 -15.39
CA LYS A 149 -27.98 -32.51 -16.56
C LYS A 149 -28.96 -33.62 -16.21
N GLU A 150 -28.79 -34.28 -15.06
CA GLU A 150 -29.71 -35.33 -14.61
C GLU A 150 -31.11 -34.78 -14.34
N ARG A 151 -31.21 -33.62 -13.70
CA ARG A 151 -32.50 -32.93 -13.46
C ARG A 151 -33.26 -32.68 -14.77
N LYS A 152 -32.58 -32.23 -15.82
CA LYS A 152 -33.18 -32.04 -17.16
C LYS A 152 -33.68 -33.34 -17.77
N LYS A 153 -32.93 -34.45 -17.61
CA LYS A 153 -33.37 -35.79 -18.07
C LYS A 153 -34.64 -36.23 -17.33
N ILE A 154 -34.66 -36.10 -16.01
CA ILE A 154 -35.83 -36.44 -15.17
C ILE A 154 -37.05 -35.59 -15.57
N GLU A 155 -36.87 -34.30 -15.83
CA GLU A 155 -37.95 -33.42 -16.30
C GLU A 155 -38.53 -33.89 -17.64
N GLY A 156 -37.68 -34.34 -18.57
CA GLY A 156 -38.11 -34.93 -19.84
C GLY A 156 -38.93 -36.22 -19.65
N VAL A 157 -38.47 -37.11 -18.76
CA VAL A 157 -39.20 -38.34 -18.40
C VAL A 157 -40.57 -38.00 -17.80
N LYS A 158 -40.63 -37.03 -16.89
CA LYS A 158 -41.89 -36.57 -16.29
C LYS A 158 -42.91 -36.11 -17.34
N LYS A 159 -42.50 -35.26 -18.28
CA LYS A 159 -43.36 -34.79 -19.39
C LYS A 159 -43.86 -35.96 -20.26
N SER A 160 -43.01 -36.95 -20.52
CA SER A 160 -43.39 -38.16 -21.25
C SER A 160 -44.44 -39.00 -20.51
N ILE A 161 -44.29 -39.16 -19.19
CA ILE A 161 -45.27 -39.85 -18.34
C ILE A 161 -46.61 -39.10 -18.35
N GLU A 162 -46.62 -37.78 -18.13
CA GLU A 162 -47.83 -36.95 -18.18
C GLU A 162 -48.57 -37.10 -19.52
N GLY A 163 -47.84 -37.16 -20.63
CA GLY A 163 -48.41 -37.43 -21.96
C GLY A 163 -49.06 -38.81 -22.09
N LYS A 164 -48.40 -39.86 -21.57
CA LYS A 164 -48.95 -41.24 -21.56
C LYS A 164 -50.20 -41.33 -20.67
N GLU A 165 -50.19 -40.71 -19.49
CA GLU A 165 -51.35 -40.64 -18.61
C GLU A 165 -52.54 -39.95 -19.28
N GLY A 166 -52.30 -38.84 -19.97
CA GLY A 166 -53.33 -38.15 -20.76
C GLY A 166 -53.93 -39.06 -21.85
N SER A 167 -53.10 -39.80 -22.59
CA SER A 167 -53.56 -40.76 -23.59
C SER A 167 -54.38 -41.92 -22.98
N LEU A 168 -53.96 -42.43 -21.82
CA LEU A 168 -54.67 -43.48 -21.10
C LEU A 168 -56.06 -43.00 -20.65
N ARG A 169 -56.19 -41.78 -20.10
CA ARG A 169 -57.50 -41.20 -19.73
C ARG A 169 -58.44 -41.09 -20.95
N VAL A 170 -57.92 -40.73 -22.12
CA VAL A 170 -58.73 -40.69 -23.36
C VAL A 170 -59.19 -42.09 -23.75
N LYS A 171 -58.34 -43.11 -23.62
CA LYS A 171 -58.73 -44.51 -23.88
C LYS A 171 -59.77 -45.01 -22.88
N GLU A 172 -59.59 -44.70 -21.60
CA GLU A 172 -60.52 -45.06 -20.53
C GLU A 172 -61.92 -44.48 -20.78
N THR A 173 -62.02 -43.18 -21.06
CA THR A 173 -63.31 -42.54 -21.41
C THR A 173 -63.94 -43.09 -22.69
N LYS A 174 -63.14 -43.56 -23.66
CA LYS A 174 -63.66 -44.22 -24.87
C LYS A 174 -64.23 -45.61 -24.54
N LEU A 175 -63.52 -46.41 -23.74
CA LEU A 175 -63.98 -47.72 -23.29
C LEU A 175 -65.24 -47.61 -22.43
N GLU A 176 -65.34 -46.59 -21.56
CA GLU A 176 -66.53 -46.35 -20.76
C GLU A 176 -67.76 -46.06 -21.63
N LYS A 177 -67.62 -45.22 -22.68
CA LYS A 177 -68.69 -44.99 -23.67
C LYS A 177 -69.08 -46.25 -24.43
N GLU A 178 -68.10 -47.07 -24.81
CA GLU A 178 -68.36 -48.34 -25.51
C GLU A 178 -69.11 -49.32 -24.60
N LYS A 179 -68.72 -49.40 -23.32
CA LYS A 179 -69.41 -50.21 -22.31
C LYS A 179 -70.87 -49.80 -22.16
N VAL A 180 -71.16 -48.50 -22.04
CA VAL A 180 -72.54 -47.97 -21.98
C VAL A 180 -73.32 -48.32 -23.26
N ASN A 181 -72.70 -48.24 -24.43
CA ASN A 181 -73.36 -48.61 -25.68
C ASN A 181 -73.66 -50.11 -25.77
N LEU A 182 -72.74 -50.97 -25.30
CA LEU A 182 -72.97 -52.42 -25.25
C LEU A 182 -74.07 -52.78 -24.25
N GLU A 183 -74.13 -52.09 -23.11
CA GLU A 183 -75.20 -52.26 -22.12
C GLU A 183 -76.58 -51.92 -22.71
N LYS A 184 -76.70 -50.80 -23.43
CA LYS A 184 -77.93 -50.46 -24.17
C LYS A 184 -78.33 -51.52 -25.19
N LYS A 185 -77.38 -52.01 -26.01
CA LYS A 185 -77.64 -53.09 -26.97
C LYS A 185 -78.11 -54.37 -26.28
N ARG A 186 -77.56 -54.68 -25.10
CA ARG A 186 -77.98 -55.84 -24.30
C ARG A 186 -79.40 -55.68 -23.79
N GLU A 187 -79.79 -54.49 -23.34
CA GLU A 187 -81.18 -54.18 -22.97
C GLU A 187 -82.13 -54.27 -24.17
N GLU A 188 -81.74 -53.76 -25.34
CA GLU A 188 -82.52 -53.89 -26.58
C GLU A 188 -82.72 -55.35 -27.00
N LEU A 189 -81.67 -56.17 -26.91
CA LEU A 189 -81.76 -57.60 -27.20
C LEU A 189 -82.67 -58.33 -26.20
N ARG A 190 -82.57 -58.00 -24.91
CA ARG A 190 -83.46 -58.54 -23.88
C ARG A 190 -84.93 -58.18 -24.13
N ALA A 191 -85.20 -56.95 -24.55
CA ALA A 191 -86.56 -56.53 -24.91
C ALA A 191 -87.11 -57.30 -26.12
N LYS A 192 -86.26 -57.58 -27.12
CA LYS A 192 -86.64 -58.43 -28.28
C LYS A 192 -86.87 -59.88 -27.87
N GLU A 193 -86.08 -60.41 -26.95
CA GLU A 193 -86.28 -61.75 -26.41
C GLU A 193 -87.63 -61.86 -25.70
N GLU A 194 -88.00 -60.89 -24.86
CA GLU A 194 -89.33 -60.82 -24.23
C GLU A 194 -90.49 -60.66 -25.25
N GLU A 195 -90.25 -59.97 -26.37
CA GLU A 195 -91.21 -59.87 -27.49
C GLU A 195 -91.40 -61.23 -28.18
N ILE A 196 -90.31 -61.94 -28.47
CA ILE A 196 -90.34 -63.29 -29.04
C ILE A 196 -91.07 -64.26 -28.11
N ASP A 197 -90.73 -64.29 -26.82
CA ASP A 197 -91.39 -65.15 -25.82
C ASP A 197 -92.92 -64.88 -25.78
N SER A 198 -93.30 -63.62 -25.90
CA SER A 198 -94.71 -63.21 -25.94
C SER A 198 -95.40 -63.65 -27.22
N GLU A 199 -94.72 -63.60 -28.37
CA GLU A 199 -95.22 -64.06 -29.66
C GLU A 199 -95.31 -65.59 -29.72
N GLU A 200 -94.30 -66.31 -29.21
CA GLU A 200 -94.33 -67.76 -29.05
C GLU A 200 -95.51 -68.21 -28.18
N LYS A 201 -95.77 -67.50 -27.07
CA LYS A 201 -96.94 -67.77 -26.23
C LYS A 201 -98.26 -67.57 -27.00
N ARG A 202 -98.39 -66.49 -27.78
CA ARG A 202 -99.57 -66.26 -28.63
C ARG A 202 -99.74 -67.34 -29.69
N LEU A 203 -98.64 -67.75 -30.33
CA LEU A 203 -98.65 -68.84 -31.31
C LEU A 203 -99.07 -70.16 -30.66
N GLY A 204 -98.57 -70.46 -29.45
CA GLY A 204 -99.01 -71.62 -28.68
C GLY A 204 -100.51 -71.59 -28.35
N GLU A 205 -101.06 -70.43 -27.97
CA GLU A 205 -102.51 -70.26 -27.75
C GLU A 205 -103.32 -70.50 -29.04
N ILE A 206 -102.84 -70.00 -30.19
CA ILE A 206 -103.46 -70.24 -31.50
C ILE A 206 -103.36 -71.71 -31.89
N GLU A 207 -102.21 -72.37 -31.66
CA GLU A 207 -102.03 -73.79 -31.94
C GLU A 207 -102.98 -74.65 -31.10
N ASP A 208 -103.15 -74.32 -29.81
CA ASP A 208 -104.12 -74.97 -28.92
C ASP A 208 -105.56 -74.76 -29.40
N GLU A 209 -105.90 -73.56 -29.89
CA GLU A 209 -107.22 -73.26 -30.44
C GLU A 209 -107.47 -74.02 -31.75
N LEU A 210 -106.48 -74.06 -32.64
CA LEU A 210 -106.50 -74.89 -33.85
C LEU A 210 -106.60 -76.37 -33.51
N ARG A 211 -105.87 -76.90 -32.51
CA ARG A 211 -106.01 -78.28 -32.03
C ARG A 211 -107.42 -78.58 -31.57
N LYS A 212 -108.05 -77.67 -30.82
CA LYS A 212 -109.44 -77.83 -30.39
C LYS A 212 -110.38 -77.87 -31.59
N GLU A 213 -110.17 -77.02 -32.59
CA GLU A 213 -111.02 -77.01 -33.79
C GLU A 213 -110.78 -78.22 -34.69
N VAL A 214 -109.53 -78.66 -34.86
CA VAL A 214 -109.20 -79.93 -35.53
C VAL A 214 -109.83 -81.09 -34.79
N GLY A 215 -109.71 -81.18 -33.46
CA GLY A 215 -110.36 -82.21 -32.66
C GLY A 215 -111.89 -82.17 -32.75
N ARG A 216 -112.48 -80.98 -32.90
CA ARG A 216 -113.92 -80.81 -33.19
C ARG A 216 -114.28 -81.29 -34.60
N LEU A 217 -113.46 -81.01 -35.61
CA LEU A 217 -113.63 -81.46 -36.99
C LEU A 217 -113.40 -82.98 -37.11
N GLU A 218 -112.42 -83.54 -36.41
CA GLU A 218 -112.21 -84.98 -36.26
C GLU A 218 -113.40 -85.61 -35.53
N GLY A 219 -113.94 -84.95 -34.51
CA GLY A 219 -115.21 -85.34 -33.88
C GLY A 219 -116.41 -85.35 -34.84
N LEU A 220 -116.38 -84.56 -35.92
CA LEU A 220 -117.37 -84.60 -37.00
C LEU A 220 -117.03 -85.63 -38.10
N LEU A 221 -115.77 -86.05 -38.20
CA LEU A 221 -115.31 -87.08 -39.16
C LEU A 221 -115.47 -88.51 -38.59
N VAL A 222 -115.47 -88.67 -37.27
CA VAL A 222 -115.60 -89.97 -36.57
C VAL A 222 -117.08 -90.32 -36.26
N GLU A 223 -117.96 -90.10 -37.24
CA GLU A 223 -119.19 -90.89 -37.44
C GLU A 223 -118.99 -92.04 -38.47
N GLY A 224 -117.76 -92.28 -38.91
CA GLY A 224 -117.39 -93.37 -39.81
C GLY A 224 -116.23 -94.21 -39.30
N ASP A 225 -116.59 -95.39 -38.81
CA ASP A 225 -115.78 -96.61 -38.74
C ASP A 225 -114.68 -96.75 -37.66
N THR A 226 -114.98 -97.73 -36.80
CA THR A 226 -114.16 -98.36 -35.78
C THR A 226 -113.09 -99.28 -36.38
N GLU A 227 -111.85 -99.30 -35.87
CA GLU A 227 -111.19 -100.58 -35.54
C GLU A 227 -110.01 -100.47 -34.56
N LYS A 228 -109.85 -101.56 -33.79
CA LYS A 228 -109.04 -101.77 -32.59
C LYS A 228 -107.63 -102.31 -32.88
N LYS A 229 -106.66 -101.96 -32.02
CA LYS A 229 -105.64 -102.78 -31.28
C LYS A 229 -104.29 -102.04 -31.21
N ALA A 230 -103.74 -101.68 -30.04
CA ALA A 230 -103.15 -102.47 -28.93
C ALA A 230 -101.59 -102.39 -28.94
N PRO A 231 -100.91 -102.49 -27.78
CA PRO A 231 -99.84 -101.57 -27.34
C PRO A 231 -98.48 -102.24 -27.06
N GLU A 232 -97.43 -101.44 -26.79
CA GLU A 232 -96.25 -101.73 -25.92
C GLU A 232 -95.27 -100.53 -26.05
N ASP A 233 -95.11 -99.65 -25.07
CA ASP A 233 -94.30 -99.70 -23.83
C ASP A 233 -92.87 -99.12 -23.97
N ALA A 234 -92.68 -98.01 -23.25
CA ALA A 234 -91.50 -97.46 -22.58
C ALA A 234 -90.07 -97.69 -23.14
N ASN A 235 -89.34 -96.60 -23.42
CA ASN A 235 -88.31 -96.07 -22.49
C ASN A 235 -87.66 -94.77 -23.01
N GLU A 236 -87.73 -93.71 -22.21
CA GLU A 236 -86.76 -92.61 -22.14
C GLU A 236 -85.44 -93.12 -21.50
N PRO A 237 -84.36 -92.32 -21.37
CA PRO A 237 -84.00 -91.04 -21.98
C PRO A 237 -82.54 -91.08 -22.56
N GLU A 238 -82.05 -90.01 -23.19
CA GLU A 238 -80.72 -89.40 -22.90
C GLU A 238 -80.22 -88.44 -24.00
N LYS A 239 -79.89 -87.23 -23.51
CA LYS A 239 -78.95 -86.21 -23.99
C LYS A 239 -78.15 -86.52 -25.27
N GLY A 240 -78.47 -85.77 -26.33
CA GLY A 240 -77.58 -85.52 -27.45
C GLY A 240 -76.51 -84.47 -27.10
N GLN A 241 -75.26 -84.83 -27.35
CA GLN A 241 -74.06 -83.99 -27.31
C GLN A 241 -74.14 -82.87 -28.36
N PRO A 242 -73.65 -81.66 -28.05
CA PRO A 242 -72.89 -80.88 -29.03
C PRO A 242 -71.39 -80.98 -28.75
N GLU A 243 -70.65 -80.93 -29.86
CA GLU A 243 -69.20 -81.00 -30.05
C GLU A 243 -68.32 -80.42 -28.93
N GLU A 244 -67.28 -81.19 -28.61
CA GLU A 244 -66.07 -80.72 -27.94
C GLU A 244 -65.43 -79.57 -28.72
N VAL A 245 -65.36 -78.40 -28.10
CA VAL A 245 -64.35 -77.38 -28.40
C VAL A 245 -63.33 -77.46 -27.25
N PRO A 246 -62.03 -77.52 -27.52
CA PRO A 246 -61.02 -77.89 -26.53
C PRO A 246 -60.92 -76.88 -25.38
N GLU A 247 -60.83 -77.45 -24.19
CA GLU A 247 -60.48 -76.86 -22.91
C GLU A 247 -59.13 -76.12 -23.03
N GLU A 248 -59.17 -74.79 -23.09
CA GLU A 248 -57.98 -73.97 -22.84
C GLU A 248 -57.60 -74.13 -21.36
N GLN A 249 -56.42 -74.72 -21.17
CA GLN A 249 -55.74 -74.85 -19.89
C GLN A 249 -55.65 -73.48 -19.18
N PRO A 250 -55.80 -73.44 -17.83
CA PRO A 250 -55.31 -72.30 -17.08
C PRO A 250 -53.78 -72.27 -17.22
N PRO A 251 -53.13 -71.13 -17.59
CA PRO A 251 -51.69 -71.05 -17.51
C PRO A 251 -51.28 -71.20 -16.04
N GLU A 252 -50.44 -72.22 -15.82
CA GLU A 252 -49.68 -72.45 -14.59
C GLU A 252 -49.04 -71.14 -14.10
N GLU A 253 -49.18 -70.92 -12.80
CA GLU A 253 -48.34 -70.02 -12.04
C GLU A 253 -46.87 -70.46 -12.19
N GLU A 254 -46.11 -69.79 -13.06
CA GLU A 254 -44.65 -69.79 -12.95
C GLU A 254 -44.22 -68.71 -11.94
N PRO A 255 -43.46 -69.07 -10.89
CA PRO A 255 -42.78 -68.08 -10.07
C PRO A 255 -41.55 -67.59 -10.85
N ALA A 256 -41.63 -66.40 -11.45
CA ALA A 256 -40.44 -65.74 -11.94
C ALA A 256 -39.60 -65.28 -10.73
N GLU A 257 -38.68 -66.15 -10.30
CA GLU A 257 -37.50 -65.78 -9.56
C GLU A 257 -36.75 -64.70 -10.36
N GLU A 258 -36.84 -63.47 -9.88
CA GLU A 258 -36.02 -62.35 -10.37
C GLU A 258 -34.60 -62.54 -9.83
N ALA A 259 -33.86 -63.40 -10.53
CA ALA A 259 -32.42 -63.52 -10.39
C ALA A 259 -31.74 -62.27 -10.94
N LEU A 260 -31.05 -61.57 -10.04
CA LEU A 260 -30.00 -60.61 -10.38
C LEU A 260 -28.99 -61.25 -11.35
N PRO A 261 -28.41 -60.45 -12.27
CA PRO A 261 -27.02 -60.65 -12.61
C PRO A 261 -26.20 -59.41 -12.25
N GLU A 262 -25.27 -59.63 -11.33
CA GLU A 262 -24.04 -58.88 -11.23
C GLU A 262 -23.22 -58.97 -12.53
N GLU A 263 -22.59 -57.84 -12.83
CA GLU A 263 -21.24 -57.71 -13.39
C GLU A 263 -20.94 -57.90 -14.89
N ASN A 264 -20.29 -56.82 -15.38
CA ASN A 264 -19.08 -56.77 -16.21
C ASN A 264 -19.17 -56.55 -17.73
N ALA A 265 -18.16 -55.77 -18.15
CA ALA A 265 -17.51 -55.66 -19.46
C ALA A 265 -17.89 -54.46 -20.33
N ALA A 266 -16.89 -53.56 -20.41
CA ALA A 266 -16.74 -52.49 -21.37
C ALA A 266 -16.69 -52.98 -22.82
N GLU A 267 -17.07 -52.13 -23.77
CA GLU A 267 -16.26 -51.75 -24.93
C GLU A 267 -16.85 -50.52 -25.67
N PRO A 268 -16.02 -49.77 -26.42
CA PRO A 268 -16.29 -48.38 -26.82
C PRO A 268 -17.00 -48.30 -28.18
N VAL A 269 -17.85 -47.29 -28.36
CA VAL A 269 -18.40 -46.95 -29.67
C VAL A 269 -17.64 -45.75 -30.22
N GLU A 270 -17.01 -45.99 -31.37
CA GLU A 270 -16.31 -45.05 -32.23
C GLU A 270 -17.19 -43.89 -32.73
N GLU A 271 -16.48 -42.78 -32.93
CA GLU A 271 -16.74 -41.60 -33.76
C GLU A 271 -17.91 -41.64 -34.76
N ALA A 272 -18.70 -40.57 -34.75
CA ALA A 272 -19.09 -39.86 -35.96
C ALA A 272 -19.11 -38.33 -35.71
N PRO A 273 -18.63 -37.51 -36.64
CA PRO A 273 -18.38 -36.08 -36.43
C PRO A 273 -19.66 -35.24 -36.62
N PRO A 274 -19.85 -34.14 -35.86
CA PRO A 274 -20.85 -33.16 -36.21
C PRO A 274 -20.38 -32.28 -37.38
N GLU A 275 -21.27 -32.11 -38.37
CA GLU A 275 -21.14 -31.24 -39.53
C GLU A 275 -20.87 -29.76 -39.16
N PRO A 276 -20.21 -28.99 -40.05
CA PRO A 276 -19.93 -27.58 -39.82
C PRO A 276 -21.18 -26.74 -40.08
N VAL A 277 -21.69 -26.07 -39.04
CA VAL A 277 -22.72 -25.05 -39.22
C VAL A 277 -22.03 -23.72 -39.51
N GLU A 278 -22.43 -23.16 -40.64
CA GLU A 278 -21.91 -21.97 -41.28
C GLU A 278 -21.97 -20.70 -40.43
N GLU A 279 -21.05 -19.82 -40.81
CA GLU A 279 -20.78 -18.47 -40.37
C GLU A 279 -22.04 -17.57 -40.37
N SER A 280 -22.14 -16.73 -39.35
CA SER A 280 -22.45 -15.32 -39.59
C SER A 280 -21.68 -14.44 -38.60
N PRO A 281 -21.05 -13.36 -39.11
CA PRO A 281 -20.19 -12.45 -38.36
C PRO A 281 -21.01 -11.33 -37.73
N GLU A 282 -20.65 -10.83 -36.55
CA GLU A 282 -20.77 -9.40 -36.23
C GLU A 282 -20.18 -9.07 -34.83
N GLU A 283 -19.23 -8.14 -34.88
CA GLU A 283 -18.87 -7.13 -33.88
C GLU A 283 -18.25 -7.58 -32.54
N GLN A 284 -16.92 -7.68 -32.57
CA GLN A 284 -16.08 -7.25 -31.46
C GLN A 284 -15.97 -5.71 -31.47
N PRO A 285 -15.89 -5.04 -30.30
CA PRO A 285 -15.11 -3.83 -30.18
C PRO A 285 -13.67 -4.21 -29.79
N GLU A 286 -12.75 -3.84 -30.67
CA GLU A 286 -11.31 -3.73 -30.41
C GLU A 286 -11.08 -2.71 -29.28
N GLU A 287 -10.47 -3.13 -28.18
CA GLU A 287 -9.56 -2.26 -27.44
C GLU A 287 -8.25 -3.02 -27.22
N ALA A 288 -7.31 -2.69 -28.11
CA ALA A 288 -5.92 -3.06 -28.03
C ALA A 288 -5.29 -2.49 -26.74
N LEU A 289 -4.69 -3.37 -25.95
CA LEU A 289 -3.61 -3.01 -25.04
C LEU A 289 -2.34 -3.74 -25.49
N PRO A 290 -1.20 -3.05 -25.48
CA PRO A 290 0.01 -3.51 -26.13
C PRO A 290 0.65 -4.67 -25.36
N GLU A 291 1.09 -5.68 -26.11
CA GLU A 291 2.17 -6.59 -25.73
C GLU A 291 3.42 -5.76 -25.41
N GLU A 292 3.68 -5.51 -24.12
CA GLU A 292 5.04 -5.31 -23.67
C GLU A 292 5.64 -6.69 -23.41
N ALA A 293 6.61 -7.03 -24.24
CA ALA A 293 7.47 -8.17 -24.10
C ALA A 293 8.16 -8.14 -22.73
N GLU A 294 7.73 -9.02 -21.82
CA GLU A 294 8.57 -9.44 -20.71
C GLU A 294 9.71 -10.29 -21.28
N GLU A 295 10.85 -9.64 -21.51
CA GLU A 295 12.13 -10.29 -21.63
C GLU A 295 12.36 -11.14 -20.37
N LEU A 296 12.33 -12.45 -20.55
CA LEU A 296 12.83 -13.43 -19.59
C LEU A 296 14.29 -13.11 -19.28
N PRO A 297 14.69 -12.85 -18.02
CA PRO A 297 16.10 -12.86 -17.69
C PRO A 297 16.62 -14.30 -17.84
N GLU A 298 17.57 -14.48 -18.76
CA GLU A 298 18.40 -15.68 -18.89
C GLU A 298 18.88 -16.13 -17.51
N GLU A 299 18.60 -17.40 -17.20
CA GLU A 299 19.21 -18.11 -16.08
C GLU A 299 20.74 -18.09 -16.25
N VAL A 300 21.40 -17.21 -15.50
CA VAL A 300 22.85 -17.26 -15.30
C VAL A 300 23.14 -18.53 -14.49
N PRO A 301 23.95 -19.48 -14.99
CA PRO A 301 24.31 -20.67 -14.23
C PRO A 301 25.08 -20.27 -12.96
N PRO A 302 24.90 -20.99 -11.83
CA PRO A 302 25.64 -20.71 -10.61
C PRO A 302 27.14 -20.93 -10.86
N GLU A 303 27.93 -19.88 -10.60
CA GLU A 303 29.39 -19.99 -10.56
C GLU A 303 29.80 -21.07 -9.53
N PRO A 304 30.80 -21.90 -9.85
CA PRO A 304 31.33 -22.87 -8.90
C PRO A 304 31.92 -22.12 -7.70
N MET A 305 31.53 -22.53 -6.49
CA MET A 305 32.12 -22.08 -5.24
C MET A 305 33.62 -22.43 -5.26
N ASP A 306 34.43 -21.41 -5.47
CA ASP A 306 35.88 -21.52 -5.41
C ASP A 306 36.34 -21.70 -3.95
N GLU A 307 37.39 -22.50 -3.88
CA GLU A 307 38.04 -23.11 -2.74
C GLU A 307 38.40 -22.16 -1.59
N GLU A 308 38.32 -22.73 -0.39
CA GLU A 308 38.97 -22.28 0.84
C GLU A 308 40.39 -21.73 0.57
N GLN A 309 40.55 -20.41 0.60
CA GLN A 309 41.85 -19.80 0.83
C GLN A 309 42.05 -19.56 2.34
N PRO A 310 43.20 -19.97 2.92
CA PRO A 310 43.53 -19.70 4.31
C PRO A 310 43.79 -18.20 4.54
N PRO A 311 43.67 -17.72 5.79
CA PRO A 311 43.89 -16.30 6.09
C PRO A 311 45.36 -15.94 5.83
N GLU A 312 45.59 -15.03 4.89
CA GLU A 312 46.89 -14.39 4.69
C GLU A 312 47.29 -13.59 5.92
N GLU A 313 48.57 -13.74 6.24
CA GLU A 313 49.25 -13.17 7.38
C GLU A 313 49.30 -11.63 7.30
N VAL A 314 49.32 -11.06 8.49
CA VAL A 314 49.46 -9.64 8.79
C VAL A 314 50.81 -9.13 8.26
N GLU A 315 50.83 -8.46 7.10
CA GLU A 315 51.96 -7.60 6.71
C GLU A 315 51.71 -6.16 7.20
N GLU A 316 52.52 -5.76 8.20
CA GLU A 316 52.76 -4.36 8.56
C GLU A 316 53.29 -3.59 7.35
N ALA A 317 52.49 -2.64 6.84
CA ALA A 317 52.95 -1.62 5.92
C ALA A 317 53.32 -0.32 6.68
N PRO A 318 54.37 0.39 6.23
CA PRO A 318 54.98 1.50 6.95
C PRO A 318 54.19 2.81 6.84
N ALA A 319 54.29 3.63 7.89
CA ALA A 319 53.71 4.96 7.98
C ALA A 319 54.21 5.89 6.85
N GLU A 320 53.30 6.34 5.99
CA GLU A 320 53.49 7.54 5.16
C GLU A 320 53.20 8.81 5.98
N PRO A 321 54.06 9.84 5.94
CA PRO A 321 53.71 11.17 6.43
C PRO A 321 52.99 11.94 5.31
N VAL A 322 51.69 12.12 5.45
CA VAL A 322 50.93 13.08 4.63
C VAL A 322 51.09 14.46 5.25
N GLU A 323 51.97 15.27 4.66
CA GLU A 323 51.96 16.72 4.82
C GLU A 323 50.77 17.27 4.04
N GLU A 324 49.65 17.52 4.74
CA GLU A 324 48.53 18.29 4.20
C GLU A 324 48.69 19.74 4.66
N GLU A 325 49.22 20.57 3.77
CA GLU A 325 49.20 22.03 3.88
C GLU A 325 47.75 22.52 3.82
N VAL A 326 47.18 22.84 4.98
CA VAL A 326 45.92 23.59 5.08
C VAL A 326 46.24 25.09 5.02
N PRO A 327 45.60 25.87 4.13
CA PRO A 327 45.86 27.30 3.96
C PRO A 327 45.43 28.13 5.19
N PRO A 328 46.10 29.28 5.46
CA PRO A 328 45.79 30.13 6.60
C PRO A 328 44.42 30.81 6.46
N GLU A 329 43.66 30.80 7.56
CA GLU A 329 42.40 31.53 7.73
C GLU A 329 42.57 33.05 7.50
N PRO A 330 41.56 33.74 6.94
CA PRO A 330 41.59 35.19 6.81
C PRO A 330 41.46 35.85 8.18
N VAL A 331 42.41 36.75 8.45
CA VAL A 331 42.49 37.67 9.57
C VAL A 331 41.17 38.42 9.76
N GLU A 332 40.55 38.24 10.94
CA GLU A 332 39.39 39.03 11.35
C GLU A 332 39.74 40.52 11.38
N GLU A 333 38.94 41.28 10.64
CA GLU A 333 38.95 42.73 10.56
C GLU A 333 38.71 43.35 11.94
N ALA A 334 39.62 44.24 12.32
CA ALA A 334 39.56 45.03 13.53
C ALA A 334 38.25 45.83 13.63
N LEU A 335 37.50 45.59 14.70
CA LEU A 335 36.45 46.48 15.19
C LEU A 335 37.07 47.81 15.64
N PRO A 336 36.48 48.97 15.28
CA PRO A 336 36.99 50.26 15.73
C PRO A 336 36.58 50.57 17.18
N GLU A 337 37.60 50.93 17.95
CA GLU A 337 37.69 51.88 19.06
C GLU A 337 36.40 52.53 19.59
N GLU A 338 36.20 52.35 20.90
CA GLU A 338 35.25 53.09 21.73
C GLU A 338 35.46 54.61 21.63
N VAL A 339 34.37 55.32 21.31
CA VAL A 339 34.27 56.77 21.52
C VAL A 339 33.63 57.06 22.88
N PRO A 340 34.16 58.00 23.69
CA PRO A 340 33.68 58.26 25.03
C PRO A 340 32.38 59.08 25.02
N ALA A 341 31.55 58.79 26.02
CA ALA A 341 30.32 59.49 26.33
C ALA A 341 30.53 61.01 26.45
N GLU A 342 29.84 61.78 25.59
CA GLU A 342 29.70 63.21 25.72
C GLU A 342 28.23 63.54 26.03
N GLU A 343 28.01 64.09 27.21
CA GLU A 343 26.73 64.58 27.70
C GLU A 343 26.19 65.71 26.82
N LEU A 344 24.93 65.61 26.37
CA LEU A 344 24.18 66.77 25.89
C LEU A 344 22.77 66.87 26.52
N PRO A 345 22.28 68.11 26.77
CA PRO A 345 21.15 68.42 27.66
C PRO A 345 19.79 68.47 26.91
N PRO A 346 18.66 68.81 27.58
CA PRO A 346 17.34 68.29 27.23
C PRO A 346 16.61 69.02 26.10
N GLU A 347 15.59 68.32 25.58
CA GLU A 347 14.58 68.67 24.57
C GLU A 347 14.25 70.16 24.37
N PRO A 348 13.84 70.50 23.15
CA PRO A 348 12.48 71.03 23.03
C PRO A 348 11.64 70.42 21.90
N VAL A 349 10.35 70.38 22.22
CA VAL A 349 9.15 70.03 21.46
C VAL A 349 9.00 70.82 20.15
N LYS A 350 8.26 70.20 19.19
CA LYS A 350 7.60 70.68 17.94
C LYS A 350 8.34 70.20 16.69
N GLU A 351 7.72 69.74 15.60
CA GLU A 351 6.43 70.07 15.01
C GLU A 351 6.09 68.99 13.96
N GLU A 352 4.81 68.66 13.82
CA GLU A 352 4.27 67.70 12.84
C GLU A 352 4.48 68.15 11.38
N LEU A 353 4.95 67.26 10.50
CA LEU A 353 4.58 67.26 9.07
C LEU A 353 4.61 65.82 8.47
N PRO A 354 3.74 65.51 7.50
CA PRO A 354 3.40 64.13 7.09
C PRO A 354 4.32 63.55 5.98
N PRO A 355 4.30 62.22 5.76
CA PRO A 355 5.13 61.56 4.75
C PRO A 355 4.54 61.66 3.33
N GLU A 356 5.41 61.92 2.35
CA GLU A 356 5.11 61.77 0.92
C GLU A 356 5.14 60.28 0.51
N PRO A 357 4.16 59.78 -0.29
CA PRO A 357 4.21 58.44 -0.85
C PRO A 357 4.88 58.43 -2.23
N VAL A 358 6.07 57.80 -2.30
CA VAL A 358 6.71 57.44 -3.57
C VAL A 358 5.97 56.24 -4.18
N LYS A 359 5.34 56.47 -5.33
CA LYS A 359 4.66 55.45 -6.15
C LYS A 359 5.68 54.77 -7.07
N GLU A 360 6.17 53.60 -6.70
CA GLU A 360 6.76 52.66 -7.66
C GLU A 360 5.66 51.75 -8.23
N LYS A 361 5.33 51.94 -9.51
CA LYS A 361 4.51 51.01 -10.28
C LYS A 361 5.39 49.83 -10.72
N LYS A 362 5.22 48.67 -10.10
CA LYS A 362 5.60 47.39 -10.70
C LYS A 362 4.39 46.84 -11.44
N GLU A 363 4.55 46.66 -12.75
CA GLU A 363 3.63 45.88 -13.59
C GLU A 363 3.66 44.42 -13.11
N GLN A 364 2.61 44.02 -12.39
CA GLN A 364 2.32 42.62 -12.12
C GLN A 364 1.45 42.09 -13.26
N SER A 365 1.88 40.99 -13.86
CA SER A 365 1.20 40.31 -14.97
C SER A 365 -0.23 39.92 -14.61
N ASP A 366 -1.15 40.01 -15.57
CA ASP A 366 -2.59 39.72 -15.41
C ASP A 366 -2.90 38.31 -14.86
N ASP A 367 -1.99 37.35 -15.00
CA ASP A 367 -2.11 36.01 -14.41
C ASP A 367 -1.92 36.00 -12.87
N GLU A 368 -1.08 36.89 -12.33
CA GLU A 368 -0.85 37.01 -10.88
C GLU A 368 -2.05 37.69 -10.19
N ILE A 369 -2.73 38.58 -10.91
CA ILE A 369 -3.94 39.28 -10.42
C ILE A 369 -5.12 38.31 -10.33
N ALA A 370 -5.25 37.37 -11.27
CA ALA A 370 -6.30 36.34 -11.26
C ALA A 370 -6.14 35.33 -10.10
N GLU A 371 -4.91 34.96 -9.76
CA GLU A 371 -4.63 34.09 -8.62
C GLU A 371 -4.88 34.80 -7.28
N LYS A 372 -4.45 36.07 -7.18
CA LYS A 372 -4.66 36.91 -5.99
C LYS A 372 -6.14 37.19 -5.72
N LEU A 373 -6.95 37.38 -6.77
CA LEU A 373 -8.41 37.54 -6.64
C LEU A 373 -9.11 36.22 -6.22
N LYS A 374 -8.64 35.05 -6.67
CA LYS A 374 -9.15 33.77 -6.18
C LYS A 374 -8.80 33.55 -4.70
N GLU A 375 -7.60 33.93 -4.28
CA GLU A 375 -7.16 33.82 -2.89
C GLU A 375 -7.92 34.80 -1.97
N GLU A 376 -8.23 36.02 -2.44
CA GLU A 376 -8.99 37.01 -1.67
C GLU A 376 -10.48 36.63 -1.52
N VAL A 377 -11.08 36.01 -2.55
CA VAL A 377 -12.47 35.52 -2.48
C VAL A 377 -12.58 34.27 -1.61
N ALA A 378 -11.58 33.38 -1.61
CA ALA A 378 -11.52 32.25 -0.70
C ALA A 378 -11.30 32.69 0.76
N GLY A 379 -10.42 33.68 1.00
CA GLY A 379 -10.17 34.24 2.32
C GLY A 379 -11.35 35.01 2.91
N LYS A 380 -12.12 35.74 2.09
CA LYS A 380 -13.32 36.47 2.55
C LYS A 380 -14.49 35.53 2.87
N LYS A 381 -14.59 34.37 2.21
CA LYS A 381 -15.64 33.39 2.54
C LYS A 381 -15.36 32.62 3.84
N ALA A 382 -14.08 32.44 4.20
CA ALA A 382 -13.67 31.84 5.47
C ALA A 382 -13.81 32.79 6.67
N LYS A 383 -13.67 34.11 6.47
CA LYS A 383 -13.65 35.11 7.56
C LYS A 383 -15.04 35.52 8.07
N THR A 384 -16.12 35.19 7.37
CA THR A 384 -17.46 35.77 7.68
C THR A 384 -18.44 34.81 8.36
N LEU A 385 -17.99 33.65 8.87
CA LEU A 385 -18.95 32.63 9.35
C LEU A 385 -18.56 31.80 10.58
N MET A 386 -17.43 31.99 11.24
CA MET A 386 -16.95 31.01 12.22
C MET A 386 -16.46 31.63 13.53
N GLU A 387 -17.31 32.39 14.21
CA GLU A 387 -17.18 32.64 15.65
C GLU A 387 -18.00 31.58 16.39
N GLY A 388 -17.36 30.44 16.76
CA GLY A 388 -17.92 29.53 17.77
C GLY A 388 -17.96 28.03 17.46
N GLU A 389 -17.46 27.55 16.33
CA GLU A 389 -17.35 26.10 16.07
C GLU A 389 -15.93 25.62 16.36
N ASP A 390 -15.82 24.53 17.14
CA ASP A 390 -14.56 23.84 17.41
C ASP A 390 -13.98 23.37 16.08
N ARG A 391 -12.84 23.96 15.71
CA ARG A 391 -12.09 23.57 14.52
C ARG A 391 -11.56 22.14 14.71
N THR A 392 -11.60 21.35 13.65
CA THR A 392 -11.21 19.94 13.68
C THR A 392 -10.13 19.61 12.65
N ALA A 393 -9.54 18.43 12.76
CA ALA A 393 -8.61 17.91 11.76
C ALA A 393 -9.23 17.83 10.35
N ASP A 394 -10.55 17.65 10.24
CA ASP A 394 -11.24 17.61 8.95
C ASP A 394 -11.27 19.02 8.28
N ASP A 395 -11.30 20.10 9.06
CA ASP A 395 -11.19 21.47 8.52
C ASP A 395 -9.80 21.73 7.93
N LEU A 396 -8.76 21.26 8.61
CA LEU A 396 -7.40 21.28 8.08
C LEU A 396 -7.28 20.46 6.80
N PHE A 397 -7.92 19.29 6.76
CA PHE A 397 -7.95 18.45 5.57
C PHE A 397 -8.60 19.16 4.38
N GLU A 398 -9.79 19.76 4.55
CA GLU A 398 -10.47 20.52 3.50
C GLU A 398 -9.64 21.73 3.04
N LEU A 399 -8.93 22.39 3.97
CA LEU A 399 -8.04 23.49 3.63
C LEU A 399 -6.87 23.03 2.74
N ILE A 400 -6.21 21.92 3.10
CA ILE A 400 -5.13 21.33 2.29
C ILE A 400 -5.68 20.80 0.97
N ARG A 401 -6.89 20.22 0.96
CA ARG A 401 -7.58 19.74 -0.24
C ARG A 401 -7.75 20.86 -1.27
N SER A 402 -8.09 22.06 -0.83
CA SER A 402 -8.27 23.20 -1.73
C SER A 402 -6.96 23.69 -2.39
N LYS A 403 -5.83 23.68 -1.66
CA LYS A 403 -4.53 24.21 -2.15
C LYS A 403 -3.52 23.13 -2.55
N ARG A 404 -3.83 21.85 -2.33
CA ARG A 404 -3.00 20.65 -2.56
C ARG A 404 -1.75 20.55 -1.66
N THR A 405 -1.09 21.67 -1.40
CA THR A 405 0.06 21.83 -0.51
C THR A 405 -0.12 23.09 0.35
N MET A 406 0.20 23.04 1.64
CA MET A 406 0.04 24.18 2.54
C MET A 406 1.12 24.24 3.62
N LYS A 407 1.62 25.45 3.91
CA LYS A 407 2.53 25.67 5.04
C LYS A 407 1.77 25.59 6.36
N MET A 408 2.32 24.88 7.35
CA MET A 408 1.73 24.73 8.68
C MET A 408 1.36 26.07 9.33
N ARG A 409 2.28 27.05 9.34
CA ARG A 409 2.00 28.41 9.86
C ARG A 409 0.82 29.09 9.19
N LYS A 410 0.68 28.90 7.86
CA LYS A 410 -0.42 29.50 7.11
C LYS A 410 -1.73 28.80 7.39
N ALA A 411 -1.71 27.48 7.61
CA ALA A 411 -2.88 26.74 8.05
C ALA A 411 -3.36 27.20 9.44
N ALA A 412 -2.44 27.40 10.39
CA ALA A 412 -2.73 27.94 11.71
C ALA A 412 -3.41 29.33 11.63
N GLU A 413 -2.84 30.23 10.81
CA GLU A 413 -3.40 31.56 10.59
C GLU A 413 -4.80 31.52 9.93
N LEU A 414 -5.02 30.65 8.96
CA LEU A 414 -6.30 30.54 8.24
C LEU A 414 -7.40 29.91 9.10
N LEU A 415 -7.04 28.99 9.99
CA LEU A 415 -7.98 28.32 10.90
C LEU A 415 -8.12 29.04 12.24
N ASN A 416 -7.29 30.04 12.51
CA ASN A 416 -7.22 30.80 13.76
C ASN A 416 -6.99 29.90 14.99
N VAL A 417 -6.01 29.00 14.87
CA VAL A 417 -5.58 28.03 15.88
C VAL A 417 -4.07 28.08 16.05
N THR A 418 -3.53 27.47 17.11
CA THR A 418 -2.08 27.49 17.34
C THR A 418 -1.34 26.53 16.39
N GLU A 419 -0.03 26.75 16.21
CA GLU A 419 0.81 25.82 15.43
C GLU A 419 0.85 24.42 16.09
N GLU A 420 0.70 24.33 17.42
CA GLU A 420 0.63 23.03 18.12
C GLU A 420 -0.65 22.26 17.76
N GLU A 421 -1.81 22.92 17.74
CA GLU A 421 -3.09 22.30 17.35
C GLU A 421 -3.05 21.80 15.90
N ILE A 422 -2.48 22.59 14.98
CA ILE A 422 -2.25 22.13 13.61
C ILE A 422 -1.32 20.93 13.57
N ASN A 423 -0.28 20.90 14.42
CA ASN A 423 0.65 19.78 14.45
C ASN A 423 -0.02 18.50 14.95
N GLU A 424 -0.87 18.59 15.98
CA GLU A 424 -1.69 17.45 16.45
C GLU A 424 -2.64 16.94 15.36
N TRP A 425 -3.35 17.83 14.67
CA TRP A 425 -4.22 17.44 13.55
C TRP A 425 -3.43 16.89 12.36
N ALA A 426 -2.26 17.44 12.08
CA ALA A 426 -1.39 16.94 11.02
C ALA A 426 -0.89 15.53 11.35
N ASP A 427 -0.52 15.26 12.60
CA ASP A 427 -0.17 13.92 13.07
C ASP A 427 -1.35 12.96 12.97
N GLU A 428 -2.57 13.38 13.33
CA GLU A 428 -3.79 12.60 13.18
C GLU A 428 -4.08 12.25 11.70
N LEU A 429 -4.06 13.24 10.81
CA LEU A 429 -4.28 13.04 9.38
C LEU A 429 -3.17 12.21 8.73
N ARG A 430 -1.91 12.35 9.19
CA ARG A 430 -0.80 11.50 8.77
C ARG A 430 -1.01 10.05 9.19
N ASN A 431 -1.45 9.81 10.42
CA ASN A 431 -1.75 8.47 10.93
C ASN A 431 -2.92 7.81 10.17
N ARG A 432 -3.85 8.61 9.63
CA ARG A 432 -4.92 8.14 8.73
C ARG A 432 -4.45 7.93 7.28
N GLY A 433 -3.18 8.22 6.96
CA GLY A 433 -2.63 8.15 5.61
C GLY A 433 -3.26 9.16 4.64
N MET A 434 -3.74 10.29 5.16
CA MET A 434 -4.40 11.32 4.35
C MET A 434 -3.41 12.37 3.83
N ILE A 435 -2.42 12.74 4.65
CA ILE A 435 -1.41 13.75 4.33
C ILE A 435 0.01 13.24 4.62
N GLU A 436 0.98 13.88 3.99
CA GLU A 436 2.41 13.78 4.26
C GLU A 436 2.92 15.11 4.81
N VAL A 437 3.81 15.03 5.80
CA VAL A 437 4.40 16.16 6.52
C VAL A 437 5.87 16.29 6.14
N HIS A 438 6.22 17.33 5.40
CA HIS A 438 7.56 17.54 4.85
C HIS A 438 8.28 18.69 5.59
N PRO A 439 9.36 18.41 6.35
CA PRO A 439 10.15 19.48 6.96
C PRO A 439 10.93 20.25 5.89
N ARG A 440 10.97 21.59 5.99
CA ARG A 440 11.75 22.45 5.10
C ARG A 440 13.10 22.82 5.72
N PHE A 441 14.13 22.89 4.88
CA PHE A 441 15.50 23.25 5.26
C PHE A 441 15.64 24.61 5.96
N LEU A 442 14.73 25.57 5.70
CA LEU A 442 14.77 26.92 6.28
C LEU A 442 13.83 27.12 7.49
N GLY A 443 13.45 26.04 8.17
CA GLY A 443 12.54 26.11 9.31
C GLY A 443 11.09 26.28 8.85
N GLY A 444 10.32 25.22 8.97
CA GLY A 444 8.91 25.18 8.59
C GLY A 444 8.50 23.79 8.15
N ILE A 445 7.19 23.58 8.07
CA ILE A 445 6.60 22.29 7.73
C ILE A 445 5.59 22.53 6.61
N ASP A 446 5.73 21.79 5.52
CA ASP A 446 4.75 21.74 4.44
C ASP A 446 3.86 20.50 4.62
N LEU A 447 2.56 20.71 4.54
CA LEU A 447 1.53 19.69 4.59
C LEU A 447 1.04 19.43 3.17
N THR A 448 1.08 18.17 2.72
CA THR A 448 0.71 17.79 1.35
C THR A 448 -0.22 16.58 1.35
N LEU A 449 -1.16 16.50 0.44
CA LEU A 449 -2.00 15.30 0.32
C LEU A 449 -1.19 14.11 -0.21
N THR A 450 -1.36 12.95 0.41
CA THR A 450 -0.81 11.68 -0.12
C THR A 450 -1.39 11.39 -1.51
N LYS A 451 -0.60 10.75 -2.39
CA LYS A 451 -1.02 10.41 -3.76
C LYS A 451 -2.36 9.65 -3.80
N ASP A 452 -2.58 8.71 -2.89
CA ASP A 452 -3.80 7.90 -2.83
C ASP A 452 -5.02 8.71 -2.39
N THR A 453 -4.83 9.63 -1.46
CA THR A 453 -5.87 10.55 -1.02
C THR A 453 -6.25 11.51 -2.14
N LEU A 454 -5.27 12.00 -2.89
CA LEU A 454 -5.51 12.82 -4.07
C LEU A 454 -6.30 12.07 -5.16
N LYS A 455 -6.00 10.79 -5.41
CA LYS A 455 -6.77 9.93 -6.32
C LYS A 455 -8.22 9.76 -5.84
N ARG A 456 -8.42 9.50 -4.53
CA ARG A 456 -9.76 9.36 -3.93
C ARG A 456 -10.58 10.63 -4.04
N VAL A 457 -9.98 11.79 -3.77
CA VAL A 457 -10.63 13.11 -3.88
C VAL A 457 -11.06 13.40 -5.33
N ARG A 458 -10.19 13.12 -6.31
CA ARG A 458 -10.56 13.31 -7.73
C ARG A 458 -11.73 12.43 -8.14
N LYS A 459 -11.69 11.16 -7.73
CA LYS A 459 -12.76 10.21 -8.02
C LYS A 459 -14.10 10.65 -7.42
N SER A 460 -14.11 11.10 -6.16
CA SER A 460 -15.35 11.56 -5.52
C SER A 460 -15.89 12.87 -6.13
N GLU A 461 -15.01 13.78 -6.56
CA GLU A 461 -15.41 14.99 -7.28
C GLU A 461 -15.99 14.70 -8.67
N GLU A 462 -15.44 13.72 -9.38
CA GLU A 462 -15.99 13.24 -10.64
C GLU A 462 -17.36 12.57 -10.44
N GLU A 463 -17.50 11.72 -9.44
CA GLU A 463 -18.77 11.10 -9.08
C GLU A 463 -19.84 12.16 -8.70
N GLU A 464 -19.47 13.21 -7.96
CA GLU A 464 -20.39 14.29 -7.61
C GLU A 464 -20.79 15.13 -8.84
N LYS A 465 -19.85 15.40 -9.76
CA LYS A 465 -20.16 16.05 -11.03
C LYS A 465 -21.10 15.21 -11.89
N ILE A 466 -20.83 13.91 -12.02
CA ILE A 466 -21.70 12.96 -12.73
C ILE A 466 -23.10 12.94 -12.10
N LYS A 467 -23.18 12.94 -10.77
CA LYS A 467 -24.46 12.99 -10.05
C LYS A 467 -25.22 14.29 -10.32
N LYS A 468 -24.57 15.46 -10.27
CA LYS A 468 -25.19 16.75 -10.59
C LYS A 468 -25.72 16.79 -12.03
N VAL A 469 -24.92 16.32 -12.98
CA VAL A 469 -25.35 16.22 -14.39
C VAL A 469 -26.54 15.29 -14.53
N ARG A 470 -26.54 14.13 -13.86
CA ARG A 470 -27.66 13.18 -13.87
C ARG A 470 -28.94 13.80 -13.28
N ASP A 471 -28.84 14.47 -12.15
CA ASP A 471 -29.97 15.14 -11.48
C ASP A 471 -30.54 16.27 -12.36
N GLU A 472 -29.69 17.02 -13.06
CA GLU A 472 -30.09 18.04 -14.02
C GLU A 472 -30.77 17.45 -15.27
N LEU A 473 -30.25 16.32 -15.78
CA LEU A 473 -30.83 15.58 -16.90
C LEU A 473 -32.23 15.04 -16.55
N ASP A 474 -32.40 14.51 -15.34
CA ASP A 474 -33.70 14.03 -14.85
C ASP A 474 -34.68 15.19 -14.62
N ARG A 475 -34.19 16.36 -14.19
CA ARG A 475 -35.01 17.58 -14.10
C ARG A 475 -35.50 18.03 -15.48
N LEU A 476 -34.62 18.06 -16.49
CA LEU A 476 -34.99 18.43 -17.86
C LEU A 476 -35.98 17.43 -18.47
N ARG A 477 -35.79 16.12 -18.27
CA ARG A 477 -36.75 15.08 -18.72
C ARG A 477 -38.13 15.24 -18.09
N LYS A 478 -38.21 15.62 -16.81
CA LYS A 478 -39.49 15.91 -16.14
C LYS A 478 -40.16 17.15 -16.74
N GLU A 479 -39.40 18.21 -17.00
CA GLU A 479 -39.91 19.44 -17.62
C GLU A 479 -40.42 19.20 -19.05
N GLU A 480 -39.71 18.40 -19.85
CA GLU A 480 -40.13 18.03 -21.22
C GLU A 480 -41.43 17.21 -21.22
N LYS A 481 -41.57 16.24 -20.30
CA LYS A 481 -42.83 15.50 -20.12
C LYS A 481 -44.00 16.40 -19.74
N SER A 482 -43.78 17.39 -18.86
CA SER A 482 -44.80 18.38 -18.52
C SER A 482 -45.18 19.27 -19.71
N ARG A 483 -44.25 19.60 -20.60
CA ARG A 483 -44.54 20.36 -21.83
C ARG A 483 -45.32 19.56 -22.86
N GLN A 484 -45.00 18.27 -23.04
CA GLN A 484 -45.73 17.39 -23.96
C GLN A 484 -47.17 17.13 -23.49
N GLY A 485 -47.38 16.88 -22.19
CA GLY A 485 -48.72 16.68 -21.65
C GLY A 485 -49.65 17.89 -21.82
N ASN A 486 -49.12 19.12 -21.75
CA ASN A 486 -49.90 20.34 -21.95
C ASN A 486 -50.17 20.67 -23.44
N ALA A 487 -49.55 19.96 -24.39
CA ALA A 487 -49.76 20.20 -25.83
C ALA A 487 -50.85 19.29 -26.43
N GLU A 488 -51.28 18.26 -25.71
CA GLU A 488 -52.34 17.32 -26.13
C GLU A 488 -53.71 17.65 -25.52
N GLU A 489 -53.79 18.68 -24.67
CA GLU A 489 -55.02 19.24 -24.07
C GLU A 489 -55.38 20.57 -24.75
#